data_AF-A0A1L2E0P6-F1
#
_entry.id   AF-A0A1L2E0P6-F1
#
_cell.length_a   1.000
_cell.length_b   1.000
_cell.length_c   1.000
_cell.angle_alpha   90.00
_cell.angle_beta   90.00
_cell.angle_gamma   90.00
#
_symmetry.space_group_name_H-M   'P 1'
#
loop_
_entity.id
_entity.type
_entity.pdbx_description
1 polymer ?
#
loop_
_entity_poly.entity_id
_entity_poly.type
_entity_poly.pdbx_seq_one_letter_code
_entity_poly.pdbx_strand_id
1 'polypeptide(L)'
;MYLFLSMSTMISISLMMVSHPIAILSLILMQTMNLCFLIWMLIKINWLPYILFLIFLGGLMVLFMYVTSLASNEKFEMNIEEMKTTAGMGSTVMFFSLLIVYFNFNMQPPLNILSQQNSMIFSSPVTYLTLIIMSFLLITLVVAVKITTKFEGPLRSIFHK
;
A
#
# COMPACT_ATOMS: atom_id res chain seq x y z
N MET A 1 4.94 -15.26 9.40
CA MET A 1 5.72 -14.02 9.21
C MET A 1 6.67 -14.11 8.01
N TYR A 2 7.67 -14.99 7.99
CA TYR A 2 8.61 -15.10 6.86
C TYR A 2 7.96 -15.36 5.49
N LEU A 3 6.93 -16.22 5.44
CA LEU A 3 6.15 -16.45 4.20
C LEU A 3 5.40 -15.19 3.72
N PHE A 4 4.83 -14.41 4.64
CA PHE A 4 4.17 -13.16 4.28
C PHE A 4 5.18 -12.10 3.84
N LEU A 5 6.37 -12.06 4.45
CA LEU A 5 7.49 -11.21 4.00
C LEU A 5 7.92 -11.60 2.59
N SER A 6 8.09 -12.90 2.28
CA SER A 6 8.41 -13.32 0.92
C SER A 6 7.31 -13.01 -0.09
N MET A 7 6.04 -13.08 0.31
CA MET A 7 4.93 -12.67 -0.57
C MET A 7 4.95 -11.15 -0.82
N SER A 8 5.27 -10.35 0.19
CA SER A 8 5.35 -8.89 0.04
C SER A 8 6.47 -8.45 -0.90
N THR A 9 7.60 -9.17 -0.91
CA THR A 9 8.70 -8.89 -1.83
C THR A 9 8.36 -9.32 -3.25
N MET A 10 7.63 -10.42 -3.46
CA MET A 10 7.16 -10.79 -4.82
C MET A 10 6.30 -9.70 -5.43
N ILE A 11 5.32 -9.20 -4.68
CA ILE A 11 4.40 -8.19 -5.17
C ILE A 11 5.14 -6.88 -5.46
N SER A 12 6.14 -6.54 -4.66
CA SER A 12 6.97 -5.35 -4.92
C SER A 12 7.79 -5.47 -6.21
N ILE A 13 8.30 -6.67 -6.53
CA ILE A 13 9.02 -6.92 -7.79
C ILE A 13 8.04 -6.87 -8.97
N SER A 14 6.84 -7.45 -8.83
CA SER A 14 5.83 -7.37 -9.89
C SER A 14 5.34 -5.94 -10.12
N LEU A 15 5.26 -5.10 -9.08
CA LEU A 15 4.90 -3.68 -9.21
C LEU A 15 5.88 -2.89 -10.08
N MET A 16 7.17 -3.23 -10.06
CA MET A 16 8.17 -2.54 -10.88
C MET A 16 8.05 -2.87 -12.37
N MET A 17 7.48 -4.01 -12.73
CA MET A 17 7.45 -4.50 -14.10
C MET A 17 6.15 -4.15 -14.84
N VAL A 18 5.05 -3.94 -14.11
CA VAL A 18 3.75 -3.66 -14.74
C VAL A 18 3.65 -2.19 -15.16
N SER A 19 3.33 -1.95 -16.42
CA SER A 19 3.10 -0.62 -16.99
C SER A 19 1.64 -0.17 -16.94
N HIS A 20 0.69 -1.12 -17.08
CA HIS A 20 -0.72 -0.77 -17.22
C HIS A 20 -1.31 -0.26 -15.89
N PRO A 21 -1.94 0.93 -15.87
CA PRO A 21 -2.30 1.62 -14.63
C PRO A 21 -3.32 0.87 -13.78
N ILE A 22 -4.26 0.16 -14.40
CA ILE A 22 -5.24 -0.68 -13.67
C ILE A 22 -4.55 -1.88 -13.00
N ALA A 23 -3.52 -2.44 -13.63
CA ALA A 23 -2.79 -3.58 -13.08
C ALA A 23 -1.79 -3.17 -12.00
N ILE A 24 -1.21 -1.97 -12.11
CA ILE A 24 -0.46 -1.36 -11.00
C ILE A 24 -1.39 -1.20 -9.78
N LEU A 25 -2.61 -0.68 -9.98
CA LEU A 25 -3.52 -0.47 -8.87
C LEU A 25 -3.98 -1.78 -8.19
N SER A 26 -4.25 -2.82 -8.97
CA SER A 26 -4.63 -4.13 -8.42
C SER A 26 -3.49 -4.76 -7.61
N LEU A 27 -2.25 -4.62 -8.06
CA LEU A 27 -1.07 -5.07 -7.31
C LEU A 27 -0.88 -4.28 -6.02
N ILE A 28 -1.13 -2.96 -6.00
CA ILE A 28 -1.07 -2.14 -4.78
C ILE A 28 -2.12 -2.59 -3.75
N LEU A 29 -3.33 -2.92 -4.20
CA LEU A 29 -4.38 -3.46 -3.30
C LEU A 29 -3.95 -4.79 -2.68
N MET A 30 -3.35 -5.69 -3.46
CA MET A 30 -2.84 -6.97 -2.95
C MET A 30 -1.67 -6.75 -1.96
N GLN A 31 -0.79 -5.78 -2.22
CA GLN A 31 0.32 -5.47 -1.32
C GLN A 31 -0.16 -4.91 0.02
N THR A 32 -1.12 -3.97 0.00
CA THR A 32 -1.65 -3.35 1.21
C THR A 32 -2.38 -4.35 2.10
N MET A 33 -3.11 -5.30 1.51
CA MET A 33 -3.69 -6.43 2.22
C MET A 33 -2.62 -7.26 2.96
N ASN A 34 -1.56 -7.67 2.25
CA ASN A 34 -0.48 -8.46 2.85
C ASN A 34 0.25 -7.72 3.98
N LEU A 35 0.45 -6.40 3.84
CA LEU A 35 1.05 -5.57 4.89
C LEU A 35 0.15 -5.47 6.13
N CYS A 36 -1.17 -5.32 5.96
CA CYS A 36 -2.10 -5.29 7.10
C CYS A 36 -2.04 -6.60 7.90
N PHE A 37 -2.00 -7.74 7.22
CA PHE A 37 -1.82 -9.04 7.88
C PHE A 37 -0.47 -9.16 8.58
N LEU A 38 0.63 -8.69 7.98
CA LEU A 38 1.95 -8.68 8.63
C LEU A 38 1.96 -7.84 9.92
N ILE A 39 1.40 -6.63 9.87
CA ILE A 39 1.33 -5.73 11.03
C ILE A 39 0.46 -6.33 12.13
N TRP A 40 -0.65 -6.97 11.77
CA TRP A 40 -1.49 -7.70 12.71
C TRP A 40 -0.75 -8.84 13.41
N MET A 41 0.11 -9.58 12.71
CA MET A 41 0.93 -10.62 13.34
C MET A 41 1.99 -10.05 14.29
N LEU A 42 2.51 -8.84 14.03
CA LEU A 42 3.60 -8.22 14.79
C LEU A 42 3.13 -7.47 16.04
N ILE A 43 1.98 -6.80 15.95
CA ILE A 43 1.51 -5.88 16.98
C ILE A 43 0.32 -6.49 17.71
N LYS A 44 0.40 -6.59 19.04
CA LYS A 44 -0.70 -7.13 19.88
C LYS A 44 -1.95 -6.22 19.93
N ILE A 45 -1.85 -4.98 19.46
CA ILE A 45 -2.95 -4.02 19.39
C ILE A 45 -3.67 -4.19 18.05
N ASN A 46 -4.84 -4.84 18.09
CA ASN A 46 -5.60 -5.21 16.90
C ASN A 46 -6.21 -4.02 16.13
N TRP A 47 -6.32 -2.84 16.73
CA TRP A 47 -7.04 -1.69 16.13
C TRP A 47 -6.19 -0.92 15.10
N LEU A 48 -4.87 -0.91 15.27
CA LEU A 48 -3.95 -0.20 14.37
C LEU A 48 -3.90 -0.78 12.94
N PRO A 49 -3.73 -2.11 12.73
CA PRO A 49 -3.79 -2.67 11.37
C PRO A 49 -5.16 -2.49 10.70
N TYR A 50 -6.25 -2.44 11.47
CA TYR A 50 -7.59 -2.20 10.94
C TYR A 50 -7.79 -0.77 10.42
N ILE A 51 -7.35 0.25 11.18
CA ILE A 51 -7.43 1.65 10.75
C ILE A 51 -6.57 1.86 9.50
N LEU A 52 -5.37 1.29 9.47
CA LEU A 52 -4.46 1.37 8.33
C LEU A 52 -5.10 0.74 7.08
N PHE A 53 -5.74 -0.42 7.24
CA PHE A 53 -6.46 -1.09 6.15
C PHE A 53 -7.57 -0.21 5.53
N LEU A 54 -8.42 0.40 6.36
CA LEU A 54 -9.53 1.23 5.89
C LEU A 54 -9.07 2.48 5.13
N ILE A 55 -8.03 3.16 5.63
CA ILE A 55 -7.51 4.39 5.01
C ILE A 55 -6.92 4.06 3.63
N PHE A 56 -6.12 2.99 3.52
CA PHE A 56 -5.54 2.59 2.24
C PHE A 56 -6.61 2.15 1.23
N LEU A 57 -7.59 1.36 1.66
CA LEU A 57 -8.65 0.90 0.77
C LEU A 57 -9.51 2.06 0.26
N GLY A 58 -9.90 3.00 1.14
CA GLY A 58 -10.64 4.19 0.76
C GLY A 58 -9.88 5.10 -0.21
N GLY A 59 -8.60 5.38 0.07
CA GLY A 59 -7.76 6.21 -0.80
C GLY A 59 -7.51 5.59 -2.18
N LEU A 60 -7.27 4.27 -2.23
CA LEU A 60 -7.05 3.55 -3.48
C LEU A 60 -8.31 3.46 -4.34
N MET A 61 -9.51 3.37 -3.73
CA MET A 61 -10.77 3.38 -4.48
C MET A 61 -11.04 4.74 -5.16
N VAL A 62 -10.71 5.86 -4.51
CA VAL A 62 -10.81 7.18 -5.15
C VAL A 62 -9.83 7.30 -6.31
N LEU A 63 -8.61 6.80 -6.14
CA LEU A 63 -7.61 6.77 -7.21
C LEU A 63 -8.04 5.88 -8.39
N PHE A 64 -8.69 4.75 -8.12
CA PHE A 64 -9.27 3.89 -9.17
C PHE A 64 -10.28 4.63 -10.03
N MET A 65 -11.23 5.33 -9.39
CA MET A 65 -12.25 6.11 -10.12
C MET A 65 -11.61 7.22 -10.96
N TYR A 66 -10.59 7.88 -10.42
CA TYR A 66 -9.88 8.93 -11.15
C TYR A 66 -9.17 8.38 -12.40
N VAL A 67 -8.37 7.32 -12.26
CA VAL A 67 -7.61 6.74 -13.37
C VAL A 67 -8.52 6.15 -14.45
N THR A 68 -9.59 5.47 -14.07
CA THR A 68 -10.57 4.92 -15.04
C THR A 68 -11.36 6.01 -15.77
N SER A 69 -11.52 7.20 -15.18
CA SER A 69 -12.15 8.35 -15.84
C SER A 69 -11.24 9.09 -16.84
N LEU A 70 -9.92 8.93 -16.70
CA LEU A 70 -8.90 9.64 -17.48
C LEU A 70 -8.30 8.82 -18.60
N ALA A 71 -8.09 7.52 -18.39
CA ALA A 71 -7.55 6.63 -19.39
C ALA A 71 -8.68 6.02 -20.23
N SER A 72 -8.51 5.98 -21.56
CA SER A 72 -9.29 5.06 -22.40
C SER A 72 -9.08 3.63 -21.90
N ASN A 73 -10.12 2.79 -21.96
CA ASN A 73 -10.04 1.36 -21.66
C ASN A 73 -9.15 0.64 -22.70
N GLU A 74 -7.84 0.84 -22.59
CA GLU A 74 -6.85 0.09 -23.34
C GLU A 74 -6.94 -1.38 -22.92
N LYS A 75 -6.81 -2.28 -23.89
CA LYS A 75 -6.86 -3.71 -23.61
C LYS A 75 -5.61 -4.07 -22.81
N PHE A 76 -5.81 -4.89 -21.79
CA PHE A 76 -4.72 -5.35 -20.94
C PHE A 76 -3.82 -6.31 -21.73
N GLU A 77 -2.65 -5.82 -22.17
CA GLU A 77 -1.61 -6.65 -22.78
C GLU A 77 -0.57 -7.01 -21.71
N MET A 78 -0.49 -8.30 -21.38
CA MET A 78 0.54 -8.83 -20.49
C MET A 78 1.71 -9.37 -21.30
N ASN A 79 2.89 -8.80 -21.11
CA ASN A 79 4.12 -9.31 -21.68
C ASN A 79 4.52 -10.62 -20.98
N ILE A 80 4.47 -11.73 -21.72
CA ILE A 80 4.81 -13.07 -21.21
C ILE A 80 6.28 -13.11 -20.72
N GLU A 81 7.17 -12.33 -21.31
CA GLU A 81 8.58 -12.22 -20.89
C GLU A 81 8.73 -11.55 -19.51
N GLU A 82 7.97 -10.48 -19.26
CA GLU A 82 7.91 -9.82 -17.95
C GLU A 82 7.32 -10.78 -16.89
N MET A 83 6.33 -11.60 -17.26
CA MET A 83 5.77 -12.60 -16.36
C MET A 83 6.79 -13.71 -16.03
N LYS A 84 7.61 -14.13 -17.00
CA LYS A 84 8.66 -15.14 -16.77
C LYS A 84 9.79 -14.60 -15.90
N THR A 85 10.22 -13.36 -16.12
CA THR A 85 11.28 -12.73 -15.31
C THR A 85 10.82 -12.53 -13.87
N THR A 86 9.60 -12.04 -13.65
CA THR A 86 9.01 -11.88 -12.31
C THR A 86 8.85 -13.23 -11.59
N ALA A 87 8.38 -14.27 -12.29
CA ALA A 87 8.29 -15.62 -11.72
C ALA A 87 9.68 -16.21 -11.37
N GLY A 88 10.68 -15.99 -12.23
CA GLY A 88 12.06 -16.40 -12.01
C GLY A 88 12.66 -15.76 -10.76
N MET A 89 12.62 -14.43 -10.68
CA MET A 89 13.08 -13.69 -9.50
C MET A 89 12.30 -14.11 -8.25
N GLY A 90 11.00 -14.34 -8.38
CA GLY A 90 10.19 -14.76 -7.26
C GLY A 90 10.58 -16.13 -6.71
N SER A 91 10.86 -17.11 -7.57
CA SER A 91 11.31 -18.42 -7.08
C SER A 91 12.60 -18.34 -6.26
N THR A 92 13.54 -17.46 -6.62
CA THR A 92 14.78 -17.26 -5.85
C THR A 92 14.50 -16.70 -4.45
N VAL A 93 13.62 -15.70 -4.36
CA VAL A 93 13.27 -15.06 -3.10
C VAL A 93 12.54 -16.03 -2.16
N MET A 94 11.66 -16.88 -2.70
CA MET A 94 11.04 -17.95 -1.91
C MET A 94 12.07 -18.95 -1.41
N PHE A 95 13.01 -19.37 -2.26
CA PHE A 95 14.06 -20.30 -1.86
C PHE A 95 14.92 -19.75 -0.72
N PHE A 96 15.36 -18.49 -0.81
CA PHE A 96 16.09 -17.84 0.27
C PHE A 96 15.26 -17.73 1.56
N SER A 97 13.97 -17.42 1.46
CA SER A 97 13.10 -17.36 2.63
C SER A 97 12.99 -18.70 3.36
N LEU A 98 12.91 -19.81 2.61
CA LEU A 98 12.85 -21.16 3.18
C LEU A 98 14.17 -21.55 3.85
N LEU A 99 15.31 -21.19 3.24
CA LEU A 99 16.63 -21.36 3.87
C LEU A 99 16.72 -20.61 5.19
N ILE A 100 16.31 -19.34 5.23
CA ILE A 100 16.31 -18.52 6.45
C ILE A 100 15.43 -19.15 7.52
N VAL A 101 14.25 -19.64 7.15
CA VAL A 101 13.35 -20.34 8.09
C VAL A 101 14.02 -21.59 8.63
N TYR A 102 14.66 -22.41 7.79
CA TYR A 102 15.38 -23.61 8.21
C TYR A 102 16.51 -23.31 9.20
N PHE A 103 17.31 -22.26 8.94
CA PHE A 103 18.37 -21.83 9.85
C PHE A 103 17.84 -21.23 11.16
N ASN A 104 16.77 -20.44 11.09
CA ASN A 104 16.18 -19.80 12.28
C ASN A 104 15.40 -20.78 13.16
N PHE A 105 14.82 -21.86 12.63
CA PHE A 105 14.22 -22.90 13.47
C PHE A 105 15.24 -23.59 14.38
N ASN A 106 16.52 -23.60 14.00
CA ASN A 106 17.61 -24.17 14.79
C ASN A 106 18.18 -23.20 15.84
N MET A 107 17.79 -21.93 15.80
CA MET A 107 18.21 -20.88 16.75
C MET A 107 16.96 -20.36 17.46
N GLN A 108 16.66 -20.86 18.65
CA GLN A 108 15.55 -20.33 19.47
C GLN A 108 15.66 -18.79 19.60
N PRO A 109 14.60 -18.02 19.32
CA PRO A 109 14.49 -16.69 19.87
C PRO A 109 13.63 -16.76 21.14
N PRO A 110 14.19 -16.46 22.32
CA PRO A 110 13.36 -15.97 23.40
C PRO A 110 13.06 -14.49 23.15
N LEU A 111 12.23 -13.93 24.03
CA LEU A 111 11.90 -12.51 24.18
C LEU A 111 10.60 -12.08 23.49
N ASN A 112 9.52 -12.60 24.07
CA ASN A 112 8.34 -11.80 24.37
C ASN A 112 8.74 -10.57 25.20
N ILE A 113 9.27 -9.52 24.56
CA ILE A 113 9.30 -8.16 25.12
C ILE A 113 8.46 -7.31 24.21
N LEU A 114 7.15 -7.37 24.42
CA LEU A 114 6.19 -6.33 24.04
C LEU A 114 4.88 -6.72 24.73
N SER A 115 4.90 -6.63 26.06
CA SER A 115 3.69 -6.48 26.86
C SER A 115 3.74 -5.07 27.44
N GLN A 116 2.68 -4.32 27.19
CA GLN A 116 2.36 -3.02 27.76
C GLN A 116 3.14 -1.81 27.25
N GLN A 117 2.70 -1.30 26.11
CA GLN A 117 2.35 0.12 26.04
C GLN A 117 0.96 0.23 25.45
N ASN A 118 -0.05 0.19 26.34
CA ASN A 118 -1.38 0.61 25.95
C ASN A 118 -1.31 2.08 25.53
N SER A 119 -1.80 2.31 24.33
CA SER A 119 -1.91 3.54 23.58
C SER A 119 -2.56 4.67 24.38
N MET A 120 -1.76 5.45 25.11
CA MET A 120 -2.14 6.83 25.44
C MET A 120 -1.76 7.71 24.25
N ILE A 121 -2.62 7.68 23.22
CA ILE A 121 -2.51 8.53 22.01
C ILE A 121 -2.53 10.02 22.40
N PHE A 122 -3.07 10.36 23.57
CA PHE A 122 -3.08 11.71 24.12
C PHE A 122 -2.16 11.86 25.33
N SER A 123 -0.97 11.24 25.30
CA SER A 123 0.08 11.62 26.26
C SER A 123 0.63 13.01 25.92
N SER A 124 1.13 13.73 26.93
CA SER A 124 1.58 15.12 26.79
C SER A 124 2.48 15.39 25.57
N PRO A 125 3.50 14.57 25.21
CA PRO A 125 4.29 14.83 24.00
C PRO A 125 3.51 14.59 22.69
N VAL A 126 2.54 13.67 22.69
CA VAL A 126 1.76 13.33 21.49
C VAL A 126 0.70 14.39 21.19
N THR A 127 0.19 15.10 22.21
CA THR A 127 -0.80 16.18 21.98
C THR A 127 -0.30 17.29 21.04
N TYR A 128 0.96 17.72 21.18
CA TYR A 128 1.55 18.70 20.26
C TYR A 128 1.66 18.17 18.83
N LEU A 129 2.06 16.90 18.67
CA LEU A 129 2.09 16.23 17.37
C LEU A 129 0.69 16.17 16.74
N THR A 130 -0.35 15.85 17.53
CA THR A 130 -1.73 15.82 17.03
C THR A 130 -2.22 17.19 16.56
N LEU A 131 -1.87 18.28 17.26
CA LEU A 131 -2.23 19.64 16.85
C LEU A 131 -1.62 20.01 15.50
N ILE A 132 -0.36 19.64 15.26
CA ILE A 132 0.29 19.85 13.96
C ILE A 132 -0.44 19.08 12.85
N ILE A 133 -0.74 17.79 13.06
CA ILE A 133 -1.43 16.97 12.04
C ILE A 133 -2.82 17.53 11.70
N MET A 134 -3.58 17.99 12.70
CA MET A 134 -4.89 18.60 12.48
C MET A 134 -4.78 19.90 11.67
N SER A 135 -3.80 20.76 11.99
CA SER A 135 -3.57 21.99 11.22
C SER A 135 -3.16 21.70 9.77
N PHE A 136 -2.34 20.66 9.56
CA PHE A 136 -1.92 20.23 8.23
C PHE A 136 -3.11 19.77 7.38
N LEU A 137 -3.98 18.91 7.93
CA LEU A 137 -5.18 18.43 7.22
C LEU A 137 -6.15 19.58 6.89
N LEU A 138 -6.24 20.60 7.73
CA LEU A 138 -7.07 21.78 7.45
C LEU A 138 -6.49 22.58 6.28
N ILE A 139 -5.19 22.84 6.29
CA ILE A 139 -4.51 23.57 5.21
C ILE A 139 -4.62 22.81 3.88
N THR A 140 -4.41 21.49 3.87
CA THR A 140 -4.52 20.69 2.64
C THR A 140 -5.92 20.73 2.05
N LEU A 141 -6.97 20.73 2.87
CA LEU A 141 -8.34 20.91 2.38
C LEU A 141 -8.56 22.28 1.73
N VAL A 142 -8.09 23.37 2.35
CA VAL A 142 -8.18 24.73 1.78
C VAL A 142 -7.44 24.81 0.45
N VAL A 143 -6.24 24.23 0.36
CA VAL A 143 -5.45 24.20 -0.88
C VAL A 143 -6.14 23.35 -1.95
N ALA A 144 -6.68 22.18 -1.60
CA ALA A 144 -7.39 21.32 -2.53
C ALA A 144 -8.59 22.05 -3.16
N VAL A 145 -9.40 22.77 -2.37
CA VAL A 145 -10.51 23.58 -2.88
C VAL A 145 -10.02 24.69 -3.80
N LYS A 146 -8.91 25.38 -3.47
CA LYS A 146 -8.34 26.41 -4.35
C LYS A 146 -7.88 25.83 -5.70
N ILE A 147 -7.29 24.63 -5.71
CA ILE A 147 -6.83 23.97 -6.95
C ILE A 147 -8.03 23.55 -7.82
N THR A 148 -9.11 23.03 -7.22
CA THR A 148 -10.29 22.59 -7.99
C THR A 148 -11.12 23.74 -8.55
N THR A 149 -11.02 24.96 -8.00
CA THR A 149 -11.75 26.14 -8.52
C THR A 149 -11.20 26.75 -9.81
N LYS A 150 -10.17 26.17 -10.44
CA LYS A 150 -9.76 26.57 -11.80
C LYS A 150 -10.76 26.06 -12.84
N PHE A 151 -11.72 26.91 -13.19
CA PHE A 151 -12.66 26.71 -14.30
C PHE A 151 -11.99 27.00 -15.64
N GLU A 152 -11.13 26.10 -16.12
CA GLU A 152 -10.84 26.03 -17.56
C GLU A 152 -11.74 24.94 -18.14
N GLY A 153 -12.38 25.22 -19.28
CA GLY A 153 -13.50 24.44 -19.84
C GLY A 153 -13.22 22.95 -20.02
N PRO A 154 -14.26 22.14 -20.32
CA PRO A 154 -14.14 20.68 -20.34
C PRO A 154 -12.95 20.23 -21.21
N LEU A 155 -12.09 19.35 -20.65
CA LEU A 155 -10.93 18.71 -21.30
C LEU A 155 -11.27 17.95 -22.59
N ARG A 156 -12.56 17.83 -22.93
CA ARG A 156 -13.03 17.31 -24.21
C ARG A 156 -13.48 18.48 -25.08
N SER A 157 -12.65 18.86 -26.05
CA SER A 157 -13.11 19.64 -27.18
C SER A 157 -14.27 18.88 -27.84
N ILE A 158 -15.47 19.42 -27.75
CA ILE A 158 -16.58 19.01 -28.61
C ILE A 158 -16.20 19.52 -30.00
N PHE A 159 -15.47 18.71 -30.78
CA PHE A 159 -15.39 18.91 -32.22
C PHE A 159 -16.80 18.71 -32.76
N HIS A 160 -17.52 19.82 -32.94
CA HIS A 160 -18.75 19.87 -33.68
C HIS A 160 -18.38 20.01 -35.17
N LYS A 161 -19.05 19.18 -35.99
CA LYS A 161 -18.96 19.03 -37.45
C LYS A 161 -18.41 20.19 -38.26
#